data_AF-A0A0G0CFM0-F1
#
_entry.id   AF-A0A0G0CFM0-F1
#
_cell.length_a   1.000
_cell.length_b   1.000
_cell.length_c   1.000
_cell.angle_alpha   90.00
_cell.angle_beta   90.00
_cell.angle_gamma   90.00
#
_symmetry.space_group_name_H-M   'P 1'
#
loop_
_entity.id
_entity.type
_entity.pdbx_description
1 polymer ?
#
loop_
_entity_poly.entity_id
_entity_poly.type
_entity_poly.pdbx_seq_one_letter_code
_entity_poly.pdbx_strand_id
1 'polypeptide(L)'
;MSQIRLNKTQELEEVLAFLRSKYRLLSEAEIIKVALAEKYSKEVNIPLVDEKTEKLIAQGLQDINEGKYTDIKTEEELDNYLENI
;
A
#
# COMPACT_ATOMS: atom_id res chain seq x y z
N MET A 1 25.37 2.54 2.17
CA MET A 1 24.48 3.36 3.01
C MET A 1 24.23 4.67 2.30
N SER A 2 22.99 4.94 1.90
CA SER A 2 22.64 6.23 1.28
C SER A 2 22.38 7.25 2.38
N GLN A 3 22.97 8.44 2.28
CA GLN A 3 22.83 9.52 3.25
C GLN A 3 22.08 10.69 2.62
N ILE A 4 21.05 11.19 3.30
CA ILE A 4 20.36 12.43 2.95
C ILE A 4 20.99 13.56 3.79
N ARG A 5 21.36 14.66 3.14
CA ARG A 5 21.85 15.88 3.80
C ARG A 5 20.88 17.02 3.50
N LEU A 6 20.46 17.72 4.55
CA LEU A 6 19.56 18.87 4.47
C LEU A 6 20.24 20.07 5.11
N ASN A 7 20.14 21.23 4.47
CA ASN A 7 20.56 22.49 5.08
C ASN A 7 19.47 22.97 6.04
N LYS A 8 19.82 23.22 7.30
CA LYS A 8 18.91 23.77 8.32
C LYS A 8 18.68 25.26 8.07
N THR A 9 17.68 25.55 7.25
CA THR A 9 17.13 26.91 7.11
C THR A 9 16.09 27.15 8.20
N GLN A 10 15.75 28.42 8.44
CA GLN A 10 14.71 28.77 9.40
C GLN A 10 13.35 28.15 9.04
N GLU A 11 12.98 28.19 7.76
CA GLU A 11 11.76 27.55 7.24
C GLU A 11 11.74 26.05 7.52
N LEU A 12 12.89 25.37 7.36
CA LEU A 12 12.99 23.94 7.67
C LEU A 12 12.80 23.67 9.17
N GLU A 13 13.38 24.50 10.04
CA GLU A 13 13.20 24.37 11.49
C GLU A 13 11.73 24.56 11.90
N GLU A 14 11.00 25.50 11.28
CA GLU A 14 9.56 25.68 11.51
C GLU A 14 8.75 24.44 11.13
N VAL A 15 9.04 23.85 9.95
CA VAL A 15 8.42 22.60 9.51
C VAL A 15 8.75 21.44 10.44
N LEU A 16 10.01 21.29 10.86
CA LEU A 16 10.43 20.24 11.78
C LEU A 16 9.81 20.40 13.16
N ALA A 17 9.65 21.62 13.66
CA ALA A 17 8.96 21.90 14.91
C ALA A 17 7.47 21.47 14.84
N PHE A 18 6.81 21.80 13.72
CA PHE A 18 5.45 21.33 13.47
C PHE A 18 5.38 19.79 13.44
N LEU A 19 6.27 19.12 12.71
CA LEU A 19 6.28 17.66 12.60
C LEU A 19 6.60 16.97 13.93
N ARG A 20 7.50 17.53 14.75
CA ARG A 20 7.78 17.04 16.11
C ARG A 20 6.54 17.04 17.01
N SER A 21 5.63 18.00 16.82
CA SER A 21 4.37 18.03 17.56
C SER A 21 3.45 16.82 17.23
N LYS A 22 3.55 16.30 16.00
CA LYS A 22 2.81 15.14 15.51
C LYS A 22 3.49 13.81 15.84
N TYR A 23 4.81 13.78 15.83
CA TYR A 23 5.64 12.58 16.00
C TYR A 23 6.51 12.65 17.25
N ARG A 24 5.89 12.81 18.43
CA ARG A 24 6.58 13.12 19.70
C ARG A 24 7.66 12.14 20.14
N LEU A 25 7.56 10.87 19.71
CA LEU A 25 8.48 9.80 20.12
C LEU A 25 9.59 9.53 19.11
N LEU A 26 9.57 10.21 17.95
CA LEU A 26 10.51 9.97 16.87
C LEU A 26 11.64 10.99 16.89
N SER A 27 12.84 10.53 16.56
CA SER A 27 13.96 11.41 16.27
C SER A 27 13.70 12.23 15.00
N GLU A 28 14.38 13.36 14.85
CA GLU A 28 14.26 14.22 13.66
C GLU A 28 14.51 13.44 12.35
N ALA A 29 15.48 12.53 12.35
CA ALA A 29 15.79 11.70 11.20
C ALA A 29 14.64 10.72 10.86
N GLU A 30 13.98 10.15 11.87
CA GLU A 30 12.82 9.27 11.67
C GLU A 30 11.61 10.05 11.18
N ILE A 31 11.37 11.24 11.73
CA ILE A 31 10.32 12.16 11.26
C ILE A 31 10.49 12.46 9.77
N ILE A 32 11.71 12.82 9.35
CA ILE A 32 12.01 13.11 7.93
C ILE A 32 11.76 11.88 7.06
N LYS A 33 12.19 10.68 7.50
CA LYS A 33 11.94 9.44 6.76
C LYS A 33 10.45 9.17 6.57
N VAL A 34 9.66 9.31 7.63
CA VAL A 34 8.19 9.11 7.57
C VAL A 34 7.56 10.11 6.61
N ALA A 35 7.89 11.40 6.73
CA ALA A 35 7.33 12.43 5.85
C ALA A 35 7.69 12.21 4.37
N LEU A 36 8.93 11.82 4.08
CA LEU A 36 9.36 11.48 2.72
C LEU A 36 8.68 10.21 2.20
N ALA A 37 8.51 9.19 3.04
CA ALA A 37 7.81 7.95 2.68
C ALA A 37 6.33 8.21 2.36
N GLU A 38 5.64 9.04 3.14
CA GLU A 38 4.26 9.43 2.86
C GLU A 38 4.12 10.18 1.54
N LYS A 39 5.06 11.10 1.25
CA LYS A 39 5.08 11.83 -0.02
C LYS A 39 5.35 10.88 -1.19
N TYR A 40 6.35 10.00 -1.04
CA TYR A 40 6.68 8.99 -2.03
C TYR A 40 5.50 8.05 -2.30
N SER A 41 4.82 7.55 -1.27
CA SER A 41 3.65 6.66 -1.42
C SER A 41 2.45 7.32 -2.09
N LYS A 42 2.34 8.66 -2.05
CA LYS A 42 1.27 9.39 -2.75
C LYS A 42 1.58 9.63 -4.21
N GLU A 43 2.86 9.74 -4.56
CA GLU A 43 3.30 10.01 -5.93
C GLU A 43 3.60 8.74 -6.72
N VAL A 44 4.12 7.74 -6.03
CA VAL A 44 4.29 6.41 -6.57
C VAL A 44 2.99 5.67 -6.32
N ASN A 45 2.25 5.43 -7.39
CA ASN A 45 1.17 4.46 -7.40
C ASN A 45 1.82 3.08 -7.25
N ILE A 46 2.22 2.72 -6.03
CA ILE A 46 2.76 1.40 -5.73
C ILE A 46 1.56 0.47 -5.86
N PRO A 47 1.48 -0.34 -6.94
CA PRO A 47 0.35 -1.20 -7.10
C PRO A 47 0.40 -2.22 -5.95
N LEU A 48 -0.75 -2.40 -5.26
CA LEU A 48 -0.86 -3.32 -4.12
C LEU A 48 -0.53 -4.77 -4.50
N VAL A 49 -0.63 -5.05 -5.81
CA VAL A 49 -0.36 -6.34 -6.43
C VAL A 49 0.41 -6.11 -7.73
N ASP A 50 1.09 -7.12 -8.24
CA ASP A 50 1.71 -7.02 -9.57
C ASP A 50 0.65 -6.95 -10.69
N GLU A 51 1.05 -6.51 -11.88
CA GLU A 51 0.15 -6.31 -13.03
C GLU A 51 -0.61 -7.59 -13.43
N LYS A 52 0.00 -8.77 -13.26
CA LYS A 52 -0.67 -10.05 -13.58
C LYS A 52 -1.77 -10.32 -12.58
N THR A 53 -1.50 -10.10 -11.30
CA THR A 53 -2.50 -10.25 -10.23
C THR A 53 -3.63 -9.24 -10.38
N GLU A 54 -3.35 -7.99 -10.76
CA GLU A 54 -4.37 -6.97 -11.04
C GLU A 54 -5.33 -7.40 -12.18
N LYS A 55 -4.78 -7.96 -13.26
CA LYS A 55 -5.58 -8.51 -14.36
C LYS A 55 -6.46 -9.69 -13.94
N LEU A 56 -5.94 -10.58 -13.08
CA LEU A 56 -6.70 -11.71 -12.56
C LEU A 56 -7.87 -11.26 -11.67
N ILE A 57 -7.65 -10.25 -10.82
CA ILE A 57 -8.70 -9.66 -9.99
C ILE A 57 -9.76 -9.01 -10.88
N ALA A 58 -9.35 -8.23 -11.89
CA ALA A 58 -10.29 -7.60 -12.82
C ALA A 58 -11.14 -8.63 -13.57
N GLN A 59 -10.52 -9.73 -14.04
CA GLN A 59 -11.24 -10.82 -14.70
C GLN A 59 -12.21 -11.52 -13.74
N GLY A 60 -11.79 -11.82 -12.51
CA GLY A 60 -12.64 -12.45 -11.51
C GLY A 60 -13.88 -11.60 -11.17
N LEU A 61 -13.70 -10.28 -11.05
CA LEU A 61 -14.83 -9.35 -10.83
C LEU A 61 -15.79 -9.32 -12.03
N GLN A 62 -15.25 -9.35 -13.25
CA GLN A 62 -16.06 -9.43 -14.46
C GLN A 62 -16.85 -10.75 -14.51
N ASP A 63 -16.21 -11.87 -14.21
CA ASP A 63 -16.85 -13.19 -14.20
C ASP A 63 -17.96 -13.28 -13.13
N ILE A 64 -17.79 -12.65 -11.96
CA ILE A 64 -18.85 -12.52 -10.95
C ILE A 64 -20.04 -11.72 -11.50
N ASN A 65 -19.77 -10.58 -12.15
CA ASN A 65 -20.82 -9.75 -12.76
C ASN A 65 -21.55 -10.46 -13.91
N GLU A 66 -20.84 -11.30 -14.66
CA GLU A 66 -21.40 -12.16 -15.72
C GLU A 66 -22.13 -13.39 -15.18
N GLY A 67 -22.13 -13.60 -13.87
CA GLY A 67 -22.84 -14.71 -13.22
C GLY A 67 -22.13 -16.07 -13.34
N LYS A 68 -20.83 -16.11 -13.65
CA LYS A 68 -20.08 -17.37 -13.78
C LYS A 68 -19.82 -18.07 -12.44
N TYR A 69 -19.83 -17.33 -11.34
CA TYR A 69 -19.54 -17.84 -9.99
C TYR A 69 -20.70 -17.58 -9.01
N THR A 70 -21.95 -17.70 -9.47
CA THR A 70 -23.16 -17.48 -8.63
C THR A 70 -23.65 -18.72 -7.90
N ASP A 71 -23.13 -19.90 -8.24
CA ASP A 71 -23.50 -21.13 -7.54
C ASP A 71 -22.78 -21.20 -6.19
N ILE A 72 -23.56 -21.17 -5.12
CA ILE A 72 -23.07 -21.38 -3.76
C ILE A 72 -22.75 -22.87 -3.62
N LYS A 73 -21.50 -23.24 -3.84
CA LYS A 73 -21.00 -24.59 -3.54
C LYS A 73 -20.95 -24.77 -2.03
N THR A 74 -21.48 -25.87 -1.53
CA THR A 74 -21.25 -26.29 -0.15
C THR A 74 -19.74 -26.49 0.10
N GLU A 75 -19.27 -26.45 1.36
CA GLU A 75 -17.85 -26.67 1.68
C GLU A 75 -17.32 -27.97 1.03
N GLU A 76 -18.10 -29.05 1.09
CA GLU A 76 -17.75 -30.35 0.49
C GLU A 76 -17.64 -30.31 -1.04
N GLU A 77 -18.50 -29.54 -1.71
CA GLU A 77 -18.46 -29.35 -3.17
C GLU A 77 -17.33 -28.42 -3.61
N LEU A 78 -16.96 -27.46 -2.77
CA LEU A 78 -15.84 -26.56 -3.01
C LEU A 78 -14.52 -27.32 -2.89
N ASP A 79 -14.36 -28.13 -1.84
CA ASP A 79 -13.16 -28.94 -1.60
C ASP A 79 -12.93 -29.91 -2.76
N ASN A 80 -13.97 -30.64 -3.16
CA ASN A 80 -13.90 -31.55 -4.32
C ASN A 80 -13.55 -30.83 -5.63
N TYR A 81 -14.01 -29.59 -5.82
CA TYR A 81 -13.71 -28.84 -7.04
C TYR A 81 -12.26 -28.36 -7.08
N LEU A 82 -11.71 -27.93 -5.93
CA LEU A 82 -10.34 -27.45 -5.82
C LEU A 82 -9.32 -28.59 -5.92
N GLU A 83 -9.65 -29.81 -5.49
CA GLU A 83 -8.78 -30.97 -5.66
C GLU A 83 -8.67 -31.47 -7.11
N ASN A 84 -9.60 -31.08 -7.99
CA ASN A 84 -9.69 -31.57 -9.37
C ASN A 84 -9.25 -30.55 -10.44
N ILE A 85 -8.66 -29.42 -10.05
CA ILE A 85 -8.05 -28.40 -10.95
C ILE A 85 -6.53 -28.43 -10.78
#